data_AF-A0A3B8RJQ3-F1
#
_entry.id   AF-A0A3B8RJQ3-F1
#
_cell.length_a   1.000
_cell.length_b   1.000
_cell.length_c   1.000
_cell.angle_alpha   90.00
_cell.angle_beta   90.00
_cell.angle_gamma   90.00
#
_symmetry.space_group_name_H-M   'P 1'
#
loop_
_entity.id
_entity.type
_entity.pdbx_description
1 polymer ?
#
loop_
_entity_poly.entity_id
_entity_poly.type
_entity_poly.pdbx_seq_one_letter_code
_entity_poly.pdbx_strand_id
1 'polypeptide(L)'
;MKGLAFELRSRCLSAVVFLSLGYLMAAMPAFSASAGDTTTREQAKGQPSTSSASSAGSVKSKKPTSASSDGDERTSKELAVSYQRLSELSEKATACIFDPKCLSSDRKVLQLMIDRRELLEKLATRAKNGDLEAGYWRGTIAMEQARKHMSRGEVQSDDLGSRKEALLITAFGAEEFRNAAKFLKMPADNGVADACDRMGEILANGYGMYADLKRAAEYYRCAGLGFLKEGRKDEVAQTIAKMRGFLPSNHMYIVELYAKLITREPNSPWRVPSDAIALIEKSYGSGKMTGPGEDAAKATLRRTQ
;
A
#
# COMPACT_ATOMS: atom_id res chain seq x y z
N MET A 1 65.37 -11.53 -8.29
CA MET A 1 65.41 -12.25 -6.99
C MET A 1 64.08 -11.96 -6.29
N LYS A 2 63.11 -12.89 -6.38
CA LYS A 2 62.57 -13.66 -5.23
C LYS A 2 62.18 -12.71 -4.08
N GLY A 3 60.91 -12.37 -3.84
CA GLY A 3 59.83 -13.28 -3.46
C GLY A 3 59.96 -13.57 -1.97
N LEU A 4 59.18 -12.89 -1.11
CA LEU A 4 58.86 -13.22 0.30
C LEU A 4 58.19 -12.01 0.98
N ALA A 5 56.86 -11.94 0.96
CA ALA A 5 56.07 -11.14 1.91
C ALA A 5 54.64 -11.69 1.95
N PHE A 6 54.53 -12.99 2.25
CA PHE A 6 53.28 -13.68 2.54
C PHE A 6 53.51 -14.48 3.82
N GLU A 7 53.35 -13.83 4.97
CA GLU A 7 53.14 -14.44 6.30
C GLU A 7 53.28 -13.36 7.38
N LEU A 8 52.19 -12.67 7.74
CA LEU A 8 52.07 -11.95 9.02
C LEU A 8 50.66 -11.37 9.19
N ARG A 9 49.62 -12.21 9.19
CA ARG A 9 48.27 -11.83 9.65
C ARG A 9 47.37 -13.05 9.90
N SER A 10 47.84 -14.04 10.66
CA SER A 10 47.05 -15.22 11.04
C SER A 10 47.16 -15.63 12.52
N ARG A 11 47.53 -14.73 13.43
CA ARG A 11 47.52 -15.01 14.88
C ARG A 11 47.11 -13.79 15.71
N CYS A 12 45.82 -13.49 15.70
CA CYS A 12 45.13 -12.74 16.76
C CYS A 12 43.65 -13.18 16.77
N LEU A 13 43.43 -14.49 16.95
CA LEU A 13 42.16 -15.00 17.47
C LEU A 13 42.30 -15.07 19.00
N SER A 14 41.18 -14.84 19.69
CA SER A 14 40.87 -15.42 21.01
C SER A 14 41.55 -14.80 22.24
N ALA A 15 41.03 -13.68 22.76
CA ALA A 15 41.16 -13.33 24.20
C ALA A 15 40.26 -12.13 24.65
N VAL A 16 38.98 -12.06 24.29
CA VAL A 16 38.01 -11.19 25.02
C VAL A 16 36.62 -11.82 25.06
N VAL A 17 36.55 -13.08 25.46
CA VAL A 17 35.32 -13.73 25.94
C VAL A 17 35.76 -14.48 27.17
N PHE A 18 35.44 -13.98 28.36
CA PHE A 18 35.51 -14.58 29.69
C PHE A 18 35.84 -13.47 30.69
N LEU A 19 34.82 -12.86 31.29
CA LEU A 19 34.79 -12.30 32.64
C LEU A 19 33.50 -11.50 32.82
N SER A 20 32.45 -12.16 33.33
CA SER A 20 31.41 -11.62 34.24
C SER A 20 30.12 -12.46 34.18
N LEU A 21 30.23 -13.75 34.48
CA LEU A 21 29.10 -14.56 34.95
C LEU A 21 29.39 -14.89 36.42
N GLY A 22 28.60 -14.30 37.31
CA GLY A 22 28.65 -14.60 38.74
C GLY A 22 28.40 -13.39 39.61
N TYR A 23 27.14 -12.99 39.77
CA TYR A 23 26.67 -12.61 41.11
C TYR A 23 25.21 -13.00 41.29
N LEU A 24 24.99 -13.55 42.47
CA LEU A 24 23.84 -14.28 42.98
C LEU A 24 22.52 -13.48 42.99
N MET A 25 21.45 -14.23 42.78
CA MET A 25 20.12 -14.03 43.33
C MET A 25 20.14 -13.71 44.84
N ALA A 26 19.40 -12.68 45.29
CA ALA A 26 18.52 -12.74 46.46
C ALA A 26 17.75 -11.42 46.72
N ALA A 27 16.47 -11.61 47.08
CA ALA A 27 15.63 -10.79 47.96
C ALA A 27 15.02 -9.46 47.45
N MET A 28 13.72 -9.54 47.15
CA MET A 28 12.75 -8.43 47.14
C MET A 28 12.60 -7.78 48.52
N PRO A 29 12.16 -6.51 48.56
CA PRO A 29 11.15 -6.11 49.52
C PRO A 29 9.91 -5.54 48.84
N ALA A 30 8.75 -5.98 49.33
CA ALA A 30 7.45 -5.38 49.08
C ALA A 30 7.40 -3.98 49.70
N PHE A 31 6.96 -2.98 48.93
CA PHE A 31 6.67 -1.66 49.46
C PHE A 31 5.17 -1.39 49.42
N SER A 32 4.66 -1.09 50.61
CA SER A 32 3.29 -0.85 51.01
C SER A 32 2.68 0.41 50.39
N ALA A 33 1.39 0.31 50.06
CA ALA A 33 0.50 1.43 49.80
C ALA A 33 -0.06 2.02 51.11
N SER A 34 -0.11 3.36 51.19
CA SER A 34 -0.88 4.19 52.14
C SER A 34 -0.69 5.65 51.67
N ALA A 35 -1.67 6.39 51.16
CA ALA A 35 -2.91 6.95 51.74
C ALA A 35 -2.79 8.49 51.78
N GLY A 36 -3.92 9.18 51.57
CA GLY A 36 -4.06 10.63 51.45
C GLY A 36 -5.25 10.92 50.53
N ASP A 37 -6.46 10.61 51.00
CA ASP A 37 -7.39 11.53 51.67
C ASP A 37 -8.13 12.44 50.69
N THR A 38 -9.43 12.17 50.52
CA THR A 38 -10.46 13.22 50.61
C THR A 38 -11.80 12.58 50.96
N THR A 39 -12.32 13.11 52.04
CA THR A 39 -13.52 12.79 52.80
C THR A 39 -14.83 13.04 52.02
N THR A 40 -15.74 12.06 52.19
CA THR A 40 -17.20 12.18 52.47
C THR A 40 -18.11 12.89 51.45
N ARG A 41 -19.03 12.13 50.80
CA ARG A 41 -20.41 11.80 51.26
C ARG A 41 -21.36 12.94 50.88
N GLU A 42 -22.36 12.73 50.02
CA GLU A 42 -23.65 12.20 50.47
C GLU A 42 -24.47 11.59 49.34
N GLN A 43 -25.07 10.43 49.62
CA GLN A 43 -26.04 9.74 48.78
C GLN A 43 -27.46 10.23 49.09
N ALA A 44 -28.32 10.07 48.08
CA ALA A 44 -29.59 9.32 48.15
C ALA A 44 -30.90 10.10 47.93
N LYS A 45 -31.56 9.66 46.84
CA LYS A 45 -32.95 9.23 46.71
C LYS A 45 -34.09 10.24 46.92
N GLY A 46 -34.95 10.31 45.90
CA GLY A 46 -36.34 10.73 46.04
C GLY A 46 -37.03 10.96 44.69
N GLN A 47 -37.62 9.91 44.13
CA GLN A 47 -38.83 10.01 43.29
C GLN A 47 -40.04 9.85 44.23
N PRO A 48 -41.25 10.40 43.95
CA PRO A 48 -42.04 9.95 42.80
C PRO A 48 -43.05 10.95 42.18
N SER A 49 -43.71 10.46 41.12
CA SER A 49 -45.10 10.68 40.69
C SER A 49 -45.42 11.68 39.54
N THR A 50 -45.91 11.08 38.46
CA THR A 50 -47.08 11.41 37.62
C THR A 50 -47.24 12.80 37.01
N SER A 51 -47.26 12.86 35.67
CA SER A 51 -48.48 13.20 34.90
C SER A 51 -48.23 13.07 33.39
N SER A 52 -49.21 12.46 32.73
CA SER A 52 -49.45 12.45 31.29
C SER A 52 -50.21 13.72 30.88
N ALA A 53 -49.91 14.30 29.70
CA ALA A 53 -50.90 14.74 28.70
C ALA A 53 -50.27 15.61 27.59
N SER A 54 -50.33 15.08 26.37
CA SER A 54 -50.71 15.73 25.10
C SER A 54 -50.76 17.27 25.00
N SER A 55 -50.14 17.82 23.95
CA SER A 55 -50.88 18.62 22.95
C SER A 55 -50.12 18.79 21.64
N ALA A 56 -50.89 18.79 20.56
CA ALA A 56 -50.50 18.93 19.18
C ALA A 56 -50.09 20.37 18.82
N GLY A 57 -49.17 20.52 17.86
CA GLY A 57 -48.68 21.82 17.42
C GLY A 57 -48.07 21.79 16.02
N SER A 58 -48.95 21.69 15.01
CA SER A 58 -48.81 22.29 13.68
C SER A 58 -47.51 22.08 12.87
N VAL A 59 -47.55 21.09 11.97
CA VAL A 59 -46.69 21.02 10.79
C VAL A 59 -47.02 22.20 9.87
N LYS A 60 -46.08 23.12 9.69
CA LYS A 60 -46.05 24.05 8.54
C LYS A 60 -44.66 24.03 7.92
N SER A 61 -44.65 23.71 6.64
CA SER A 61 -43.51 23.56 5.75
C SER A 61 -42.49 24.69 5.86
N LYS A 62 -41.21 24.31 6.02
CA LYS A 62 -40.09 25.10 5.52
C LYS A 62 -39.33 24.27 4.49
N LYS A 63 -39.49 24.70 3.24
CA LYS A 63 -38.59 24.43 2.12
C LYS A 63 -37.15 24.66 2.60
N PRO A 64 -36.20 23.71 2.43
CA PRO A 64 -34.82 24.03 2.71
C PRO A 64 -34.33 24.94 1.58
N THR A 65 -34.26 26.22 1.92
CA THR A 65 -33.43 27.20 1.26
C THR A 65 -32.01 26.66 1.20
N SER A 66 -31.49 26.63 -0.02
CA SER A 66 -30.09 26.43 -0.37
C SER A 66 -29.15 27.07 0.64
N ALA A 67 -28.48 26.25 1.44
CA ALA A 67 -27.24 26.60 2.08
C ALA A 67 -26.12 26.13 1.14
N SER A 68 -25.44 27.08 0.52
CA SER A 68 -24.23 26.85 -0.27
C SER A 68 -23.13 26.35 0.66
N SER A 69 -23.00 25.03 0.79
CA SER A 69 -21.72 24.43 1.14
C SER A 69 -20.88 24.41 -0.14
N ASP A 70 -19.90 25.30 -0.25
CA ASP A 70 -18.83 25.16 -1.22
C ASP A 70 -17.96 23.97 -0.79
N GLY A 71 -18.51 22.77 -0.88
CA GLY A 71 -17.78 21.53 -0.82
C GLY A 71 -17.10 21.36 -2.17
N ASP A 72 -15.78 21.26 -2.18
CA ASP A 72 -15.04 20.85 -3.37
C ASP A 72 -15.61 19.52 -3.87
N GLU A 73 -16.51 19.57 -4.85
CA GLU A 73 -17.16 18.42 -5.52
C GLU A 73 -16.15 17.57 -6.31
N ARG A 74 -14.90 18.05 -6.38
CA ARG A 74 -13.80 17.37 -7.07
C ARG A 74 -13.52 15.99 -6.49
N THR A 75 -13.36 15.02 -7.37
CA THR A 75 -12.98 13.66 -7.00
C THR A 75 -11.54 13.62 -6.45
N SER A 76 -11.21 12.58 -5.67
CA SER A 76 -9.86 12.43 -5.10
C SER A 76 -8.78 12.30 -6.18
N LYS A 77 -9.13 11.72 -7.33
CA LYS A 77 -8.30 11.72 -8.55
C LYS A 77 -8.09 13.11 -9.14
N GLU A 78 -9.13 13.92 -9.25
CA GLU A 78 -9.00 15.29 -9.77
C GLU A 78 -8.10 16.16 -8.89
N LEU A 79 -8.18 15.99 -7.56
CA LEU A 79 -7.25 16.62 -6.64
C LEU A 79 -5.81 16.19 -6.91
N ALA A 80 -5.56 14.89 -7.13
CA ALA A 80 -4.23 14.38 -7.46
C ALA A 80 -3.68 14.92 -8.79
N VAL A 81 -4.52 14.99 -9.83
CA VAL A 81 -4.14 15.57 -11.14
C VAL A 81 -3.84 17.07 -11.01
N SER A 82 -4.66 17.80 -10.25
CA SER A 82 -4.41 19.22 -9.99
C SER A 82 -3.09 19.44 -9.22
N TYR A 83 -2.76 18.54 -8.29
CA TYR A 83 -1.49 18.55 -7.57
C TYR A 83 -0.31 18.35 -8.54
N GLN A 84 -0.38 17.38 -9.45
CA GLN A 84 0.67 17.13 -10.44
C GLN A 84 0.91 18.37 -11.32
N ARG A 85 -0.18 18.96 -11.84
CA ARG A 85 -0.11 20.18 -12.64
C ARG A 85 0.52 21.34 -11.88
N LEU A 86 0.13 21.56 -10.63
CA LEU A 86 0.74 22.59 -9.78
C LEU A 86 2.20 22.29 -9.47
N SER A 87 2.58 21.02 -9.30
CA SER A 87 3.97 20.64 -9.09
C SER A 87 4.83 20.98 -10.30
N GLU A 88 4.39 20.63 -11.52
CA GLU A 88 5.11 20.98 -12.75
C GLU A 88 5.26 22.49 -12.93
N LEU A 89 4.19 23.24 -12.68
CA LEU A 89 4.23 24.71 -12.74
C LEU A 89 5.17 25.28 -11.69
N SER A 90 5.15 24.75 -10.47
CA SER A 90 6.04 25.19 -9.40
C SER A 90 7.51 24.92 -9.74
N GLU A 91 7.81 23.79 -10.37
CA GLU A 91 9.17 23.41 -10.75
C GLU A 91 9.69 24.29 -11.87
N LYS A 92 8.88 24.53 -12.92
CA LYS A 92 9.21 25.47 -13.99
C LYS A 92 9.41 26.88 -13.45
N ALA A 93 8.54 27.32 -12.53
CA ALA A 93 8.64 28.63 -11.90
C ALA A 93 9.91 28.74 -11.05
N THR A 94 10.28 27.71 -10.28
CA THR A 94 11.53 27.70 -9.51
C THR A 94 12.77 27.70 -10.40
N ALA A 95 12.76 26.98 -11.52
CA ALA A 95 13.86 27.00 -12.48
C ALA A 95 14.02 28.40 -13.09
N CYS A 96 12.89 29.05 -13.38
CA CYS A 96 12.83 30.41 -13.90
C CYS A 96 13.56 31.44 -13.02
N ILE A 97 13.50 31.31 -11.69
CA ILE A 97 14.16 32.26 -10.75
C ILE A 97 15.68 32.32 -10.99
N PHE A 98 16.29 31.22 -11.43
CA PHE A 98 17.73 31.16 -11.70
C PHE A 98 18.10 31.72 -13.08
N ASP A 99 17.13 31.96 -13.96
CA ASP A 99 17.33 32.56 -15.28
C ASP A 99 17.16 34.09 -15.23
N PRO A 100 18.20 34.89 -15.56
CA PRO A 100 18.11 36.35 -15.50
C PRO A 100 17.12 36.97 -16.49
N LYS A 101 16.64 36.20 -17.47
CA LYS A 101 15.62 36.62 -18.45
C LYS A 101 14.19 36.36 -17.98
N CYS A 102 14.00 35.62 -16.90
CA CYS A 102 12.67 35.30 -16.41
C CYS A 102 12.19 36.38 -15.43
N LEU A 103 11.08 37.05 -15.78
CA LEU A 103 10.42 38.04 -14.95
C LEU A 103 9.29 37.44 -14.07
N SER A 104 9.42 36.18 -13.63
CA SER A 104 8.42 35.59 -12.73
C SER A 104 8.55 36.18 -11.33
N SER A 105 7.45 36.60 -10.71
CA SER A 105 7.47 37.11 -9.34
C SER A 105 7.61 35.97 -8.32
N ASP A 106 8.48 36.15 -7.33
CA ASP A 106 8.69 35.19 -6.23
C ASP A 106 7.37 34.85 -5.51
N ARG A 107 6.48 35.84 -5.38
CA ARG A 107 5.14 35.66 -4.80
C ARG A 107 4.33 34.59 -5.53
N LYS A 108 4.42 34.53 -6.86
CA LYS A 108 3.69 33.54 -7.67
C LYS A 108 4.23 32.13 -7.44
N VAL A 109 5.55 31.99 -7.30
CA VAL A 109 6.20 30.70 -6.99
C VAL A 109 5.75 30.20 -5.61
N LEU A 110 5.73 31.08 -4.61
CA LEU A 110 5.27 30.75 -3.26
C LEU A 110 3.79 30.35 -3.23
N GLN A 111 2.93 31.05 -3.96
CA GLN A 111 1.51 30.69 -4.08
C GLN A 111 1.32 29.28 -4.63
N LEU A 112 2.03 28.92 -5.71
CA LEU A 112 1.96 27.56 -6.27
C LEU A 112 2.38 26.49 -5.25
N MET A 113 3.37 26.78 -4.40
CA MET A 113 3.81 25.85 -3.35
C MET A 113 2.78 25.72 -2.22
N ILE A 114 2.11 26.82 -1.86
CA ILE A 114 1.03 26.83 -0.84
C ILE A 114 -0.16 26.04 -1.36
N ASP A 115 -0.66 26.35 -2.55
CA ASP A 115 -1.81 25.67 -3.17
C ASP A 115 -1.55 24.16 -3.31
N ARG A 116 -0.32 23.79 -3.70
CA ARG A 116 0.10 22.39 -3.79
C ARG A 116 0.05 21.69 -2.42
N ARG A 117 0.45 22.37 -1.34
CA ARG A 117 0.40 21.82 0.02
C ARG A 117 -1.05 21.66 0.49
N GLU A 118 -1.90 22.64 0.22
CA GLU A 118 -3.33 22.57 0.57
C GLU A 118 -4.01 21.36 -0.06
N LEU A 119 -3.68 21.01 -1.32
CA LEU A 119 -4.20 19.79 -1.96
C LEU A 119 -3.76 18.51 -1.24
N LEU A 120 -2.52 18.45 -0.75
CA LEU A 120 -2.05 17.31 0.04
C LEU A 120 -2.77 17.19 1.37
N GLU A 121 -3.09 18.30 2.01
CA GLU A 121 -3.87 18.34 3.25
C GLU A 121 -5.32 17.92 3.01
N LYS A 122 -5.93 18.36 1.90
CA LYS A 122 -7.26 17.89 1.47
C LYS A 122 -7.28 16.38 1.21
N LEU A 123 -6.29 15.85 0.51
CA LEU A 123 -6.19 14.39 0.31
C LEU A 123 -5.97 13.65 1.63
N ALA A 124 -5.13 14.18 2.52
CA ALA A 124 -4.87 13.56 3.82
C ALA A 124 -6.12 13.56 4.73
N THR A 125 -6.91 14.63 4.72
CA THR A 125 -8.17 14.70 5.48
C THR A 125 -9.21 13.73 4.93
N ARG A 126 -9.36 13.62 3.60
CA ARG A 126 -10.23 12.60 2.98
C ARG A 126 -9.80 11.17 3.31
N ALA A 127 -8.50 10.88 3.25
CA ALA A 127 -7.96 9.58 3.62
C ALA A 127 -8.26 9.23 5.09
N LYS A 128 -8.13 10.20 6.01
CA LYS A 128 -8.51 10.02 7.43
C LYS A 128 -10.01 9.75 7.62
N ASN A 129 -10.85 10.29 6.75
CA ASN A 129 -12.29 10.03 6.75
C ASN A 129 -12.67 8.67 6.13
N GLY A 130 -11.69 7.89 5.67
CA GLY A 130 -11.89 6.55 5.13
C GLY A 130 -11.98 6.47 3.61
N ASP A 131 -11.67 7.54 2.88
CA ASP A 131 -11.59 7.49 1.42
C ASP A 131 -10.32 6.72 0.98
N LEU A 132 -10.53 5.52 0.43
CA LEU A 132 -9.47 4.64 -0.07
C LEU A 132 -8.71 5.26 -1.24
N GLU A 133 -9.40 5.97 -2.13
CA GLU A 133 -8.80 6.59 -3.31
C GLU A 133 -7.92 7.78 -2.89
N ALA A 134 -8.39 8.60 -1.96
CA ALA A 134 -7.58 9.68 -1.40
C ALA A 134 -6.31 9.15 -0.71
N GLY A 135 -6.43 8.04 0.06
CA GLY A 135 -5.29 7.37 0.68
C GLY A 135 -4.28 6.87 -0.36
N TYR A 136 -4.77 6.25 -1.44
CA TYR A 136 -3.93 5.77 -2.54
C TYR A 136 -3.15 6.92 -3.22
N TRP A 137 -3.83 8.00 -3.60
CA TRP A 137 -3.17 9.13 -4.26
C TRP A 137 -2.21 9.87 -3.32
N ARG A 138 -2.61 10.11 -2.06
CA ARG A 138 -1.74 10.75 -1.07
C ARG A 138 -0.48 9.92 -0.79
N GLY A 139 -0.62 8.61 -0.75
CA GLY A 139 0.48 7.68 -0.58
C GLY A 139 1.40 7.60 -1.81
N THR A 140 0.81 7.55 -3.01
CA THR A 140 1.56 7.55 -4.29
C THR A 140 2.38 8.82 -4.46
N ILE A 141 1.80 9.99 -4.17
CA ILE A 141 2.51 11.27 -4.25
C ILE A 141 3.69 11.31 -3.25
N ALA A 142 3.49 10.84 -2.02
CA ALA A 142 4.59 10.75 -1.05
C ALA A 142 5.71 9.82 -1.54
N MET A 143 5.36 8.70 -2.17
CA MET A 143 6.34 7.77 -2.74
C MET A 143 7.16 8.41 -3.86
N GLU A 144 6.51 9.21 -4.73
CA GLU A 144 7.20 9.95 -5.80
C GLU A 144 8.12 11.03 -5.25
N GLN A 145 7.65 11.81 -4.27
CA GLN A 145 8.46 12.79 -3.56
C GLN A 145 9.66 12.12 -2.90
N ALA A 146 9.45 10.99 -2.21
CA ALA A 146 10.49 10.22 -1.56
C ALA A 146 11.60 9.78 -2.54
N ARG A 147 11.20 9.21 -3.70
CA ARG A 147 12.14 8.83 -4.76
C ARG A 147 12.93 10.02 -5.30
N LYS A 148 12.26 11.16 -5.51
CA LYS A 148 12.90 12.40 -5.97
C LYS A 148 13.91 12.93 -4.96
N HIS A 149 13.62 12.83 -3.67
CA HIS A 149 14.57 13.17 -2.62
C HIS A 149 15.75 12.19 -2.61
N MET A 150 15.50 10.88 -2.65
CA MET A 150 16.58 9.88 -2.70
C MET A 150 17.50 10.09 -3.90
N SER A 151 16.95 10.28 -5.11
CA SER A 151 17.76 10.51 -6.30
C SER A 151 18.58 11.79 -6.25
N ARG A 152 18.07 12.85 -5.59
CA ARG A 152 18.82 14.09 -5.36
C ARG A 152 19.89 13.93 -4.29
N GLY A 153 19.71 13.01 -3.36
CA GLY A 153 20.66 12.70 -2.30
C GLY A 153 21.82 11.80 -2.76
N GLU A 154 21.76 11.24 -3.96
CA GLU A 154 22.87 10.50 -4.59
C GLU A 154 23.95 11.46 -5.11
N VAL A 155 24.48 12.31 -4.21
CA VAL A 155 25.61 13.19 -4.50
C VAL A 155 26.89 12.52 -4.03
N GLN A 156 27.70 12.08 -4.99
CA GLN A 156 29.06 11.61 -4.71
C GLN A 156 30.02 12.81 -4.81
N SER A 157 30.17 13.53 -3.70
CA SER A 157 31.10 14.66 -3.56
C SER A 157 32.07 14.41 -2.41
N ASP A 158 33.32 14.81 -2.58
CA ASP A 158 34.33 14.78 -1.51
C ASP A 158 34.11 15.88 -0.47
N ASP A 159 33.33 16.92 -0.82
CA ASP A 159 32.98 18.01 0.08
C ASP A 159 32.04 17.54 1.20
N LEU A 160 32.46 17.79 2.45
CA LEU A 160 31.69 17.46 3.64
C LEU A 160 30.35 18.21 3.68
N GLY A 161 30.29 19.45 3.17
CA GLY A 161 29.06 20.24 3.09
C GLY A 161 28.01 19.54 2.22
N SER A 162 28.40 19.21 0.99
CA SER A 162 27.58 18.49 0.01
C SER A 162 27.10 17.12 0.53
N ARG A 163 27.98 16.37 1.22
CA ARG A 163 27.60 15.09 1.84
C ARG A 163 26.59 15.24 2.97
N LYS A 164 26.71 16.29 3.79
CA LYS A 164 25.73 16.57 4.85
C LYS A 164 24.37 16.95 4.27
N GLU A 165 24.35 17.75 3.21
CA GLU A 165 23.12 18.10 2.49
C GLU A 165 22.46 16.86 1.90
N ALA A 166 23.24 16.01 1.22
CA ALA A 166 22.77 14.73 0.69
C ALA A 166 22.17 13.82 1.78
N LEU A 167 22.82 13.73 2.94
CA LEU A 167 22.29 12.97 4.09
C LEU A 167 20.96 13.54 4.58
N LEU A 168 20.81 14.86 4.63
CA LEU A 168 19.55 15.50 5.04
C LEU A 168 18.44 15.24 4.02
N ILE A 169 18.73 15.37 2.72
CA ILE A 169 17.78 15.10 1.64
C ILE A 169 17.33 13.63 1.65
N THR A 170 18.25 12.69 1.81
CA THR A 170 17.89 11.26 1.90
C THR A 170 17.10 10.94 3.17
N ALA A 171 17.37 11.61 4.30
CA ALA A 171 16.58 11.49 5.50
C ALA A 171 15.13 11.97 5.29
N PHE A 172 14.93 13.10 4.60
CA PHE A 172 13.59 13.55 4.19
C PHE A 172 12.90 12.55 3.25
N GLY A 173 13.64 11.99 2.29
CA GLY A 173 13.11 10.92 1.42
C GLY A 173 12.66 9.69 2.21
N ALA A 174 13.44 9.27 3.21
CA ALA A 174 13.09 8.16 4.09
C ALA A 174 11.81 8.44 4.90
N GLU A 175 11.62 9.68 5.36
CA GLU A 175 10.40 10.09 6.05
C GLU A 175 9.18 10.06 5.11
N GLU A 176 9.34 10.53 3.87
CA GLU A 176 8.25 10.48 2.89
C GLU A 176 7.85 9.05 2.51
N PHE A 177 8.79 8.10 2.47
CA PHE A 177 8.44 6.68 2.34
C PHE A 177 7.62 6.14 3.51
N ARG A 178 7.92 6.58 4.76
CA ARG A 178 7.08 6.23 5.91
C ARG A 178 5.68 6.82 5.76
N ASN A 179 5.56 8.07 5.27
CA ASN A 179 4.28 8.68 5.01
C ASN A 179 3.51 7.94 3.90
N ALA A 180 4.19 7.55 2.82
CA ALA A 180 3.61 6.74 1.75
C ALA A 180 3.02 5.44 2.31
N ALA A 181 3.79 4.70 3.10
CA ALA A 181 3.32 3.46 3.72
C ALA A 181 2.12 3.66 4.65
N LYS A 182 2.08 4.75 5.43
CA LYS A 182 0.93 5.07 6.30
C LYS A 182 -0.35 5.25 5.50
N PHE A 183 -0.32 6.01 4.41
CA PHE A 183 -1.50 6.28 3.60
C PHE A 183 -1.88 5.12 2.68
N LEU A 184 -0.90 4.33 2.21
CA LEU A 184 -1.14 3.16 1.37
C LEU A 184 -1.64 1.94 2.14
N LYS A 185 -1.41 1.87 3.45
CA LYS A 185 -1.82 0.73 4.28
C LYS A 185 -3.33 0.46 4.18
N MET A 186 -4.16 1.49 4.40
CA MET A 186 -5.62 1.32 4.36
C MET A 186 -6.15 0.82 3.00
N PRO A 187 -5.78 1.40 1.84
CA PRO A 187 -6.22 0.87 0.54
C PRO A 187 -5.63 -0.51 0.25
N ALA A 188 -4.40 -0.82 0.68
CA ALA A 188 -3.82 -2.15 0.52
C ALA A 188 -4.56 -3.20 1.37
N ASP A 189 -4.91 -2.89 2.62
CA ASP A 189 -5.69 -3.75 3.50
C ASP A 189 -7.11 -4.02 2.95
N ASN A 190 -7.65 -3.10 2.13
CA ASN A 190 -8.92 -3.27 1.41
C ASN A 190 -8.77 -3.94 0.03
N GLY A 191 -7.56 -4.36 -0.35
CA GLY A 191 -7.32 -5.13 -1.57
C GLY A 191 -7.19 -4.29 -2.85
N VAL A 192 -6.91 -2.98 -2.75
CA VAL A 192 -6.59 -2.15 -3.92
C VAL A 192 -5.25 -2.63 -4.50
N ALA A 193 -5.28 -3.16 -5.72
CA ALA A 193 -4.14 -3.87 -6.32
C ALA A 193 -2.88 -2.98 -6.43
N ASP A 194 -3.05 -1.74 -6.93
CA ASP A 194 -1.95 -0.79 -7.06
C ASP A 194 -1.37 -0.36 -5.68
N ALA A 195 -2.20 -0.30 -4.63
CA ALA A 195 -1.74 0.02 -3.28
C ALA A 195 -0.95 -1.16 -2.68
N CYS A 196 -1.42 -2.38 -2.88
CA CYS A 196 -0.71 -3.61 -2.51
C CYS A 196 0.67 -3.67 -3.19
N ASP A 197 0.77 -3.36 -4.48
CA ASP A 197 2.05 -3.39 -5.21
C ASP A 197 3.07 -2.38 -4.64
N ARG A 198 2.63 -1.14 -4.40
CA ARG A 198 3.47 -0.09 -3.82
C ARG A 198 3.90 -0.39 -2.39
N MET A 199 3.01 -0.98 -1.58
CA MET A 199 3.35 -1.40 -0.22
C MET A 199 4.38 -2.55 -0.22
N GLY A 200 4.22 -3.50 -1.15
CA GLY A 200 5.20 -4.56 -1.41
C GLY A 200 6.58 -4.00 -1.76
N GLU A 201 6.63 -2.94 -2.58
CA GLU A 201 7.89 -2.28 -2.96
C GLU A 201 8.58 -1.61 -1.77
N ILE A 202 7.83 -0.86 -0.96
CA ILE A 202 8.37 -0.19 0.23
C ILE A 202 8.98 -1.21 1.20
N LEU A 203 8.30 -2.34 1.42
CA LEU A 203 8.75 -3.39 2.34
C LEU A 203 9.89 -4.24 1.78
N ALA A 204 9.89 -4.52 0.47
CA ALA A 204 10.95 -5.31 -0.15
C ALA A 204 12.29 -4.57 -0.12
N ASN A 205 12.28 -3.27 -0.40
CA ASN A 205 13.48 -2.44 -0.46
C ASN A 205 13.87 -1.84 0.89
N GLY A 206 13.00 -1.90 1.91
CA GLY A 206 13.23 -1.25 3.19
C GLY A 206 13.26 0.28 3.10
N TYR A 207 12.40 0.85 2.26
CA TYR A 207 12.36 2.29 2.08
C TYR A 207 11.77 3.00 3.29
N GLY A 208 12.60 3.73 4.03
CA GLY A 208 12.19 4.46 5.23
C GLY A 208 11.84 3.58 6.44
N MET A 209 11.87 2.26 6.31
CA MET A 209 11.57 1.28 7.35
C MET A 209 12.40 0.01 7.15
N TYR A 210 12.44 -0.87 8.16
CA TYR A 210 13.13 -2.15 8.01
C TYR A 210 12.49 -3.00 6.92
N ALA A 211 13.32 -3.60 6.07
CA ALA A 211 12.84 -4.52 5.05
C ALA A 211 12.17 -5.73 5.68
N ASP A 212 10.98 -6.09 5.18
CA ASP A 212 10.24 -7.27 5.59
C ASP A 212 9.80 -8.01 4.33
N LEU A 213 10.68 -8.90 3.86
CA LEU A 213 10.47 -9.66 2.64
C LEU A 213 9.26 -10.60 2.73
N LYS A 214 8.94 -11.09 3.93
CA LYS A 214 7.79 -11.97 4.12
C LYS A 214 6.49 -11.20 3.90
N ARG A 215 6.34 -10.04 4.54
CA ARG A 215 5.18 -9.16 4.31
C ARG A 215 5.15 -8.61 2.90
N ALA A 216 6.31 -8.27 2.31
CA ALA A 216 6.38 -7.84 0.93
C ALA A 216 5.80 -8.90 -0.03
N ALA A 217 6.13 -10.18 0.18
CA ALA A 217 5.58 -11.29 -0.58
C ALA A 217 4.04 -11.39 -0.47
N GLU A 218 3.49 -11.16 0.72
CA GLU A 218 2.04 -11.15 0.96
C GLU A 218 1.35 -10.00 0.23
N TYR A 219 1.93 -8.79 0.26
CA TYR A 219 1.41 -7.64 -0.49
C TYR A 219 1.54 -7.82 -2.00
N TYR A 220 2.64 -8.36 -2.52
CA TYR A 220 2.75 -8.68 -3.94
C TYR A 220 1.77 -9.77 -4.38
N ARG A 221 1.48 -10.75 -3.52
CA ARG A 221 0.41 -11.72 -3.76
C ARG A 221 -0.96 -11.04 -3.84
N CYS A 222 -1.27 -10.13 -2.90
CA CYS A 222 -2.49 -9.32 -2.96
C CYS A 222 -2.59 -8.57 -4.30
N ALA A 223 -1.52 -7.86 -4.69
CA ALA A 223 -1.46 -7.10 -5.94
C ALA A 223 -1.70 -7.97 -7.17
N GLY A 224 -0.98 -9.09 -7.28
CA GLY A 224 -1.14 -10.03 -8.40
C GLY A 224 -2.55 -10.61 -8.50
N LEU A 225 -3.16 -10.97 -7.37
CA LEU A 225 -4.55 -11.44 -7.36
C LEU A 225 -5.55 -10.33 -7.72
N GLY A 226 -5.29 -9.09 -7.30
CA GLY A 226 -6.08 -7.92 -7.67
C GLY A 226 -5.99 -7.61 -9.17
N PHE A 227 -4.79 -7.56 -9.74
CA PHE A 227 -4.57 -7.34 -11.17
C PHE A 227 -5.19 -8.44 -12.04
N LEU A 228 -5.15 -9.70 -11.58
CA LEU A 228 -5.83 -10.80 -12.27
C LEU A 228 -7.35 -10.58 -12.33
N LYS A 229 -7.97 -10.06 -11.27
CA LYS A 229 -9.41 -9.73 -11.25
C LYS A 229 -9.74 -8.57 -12.19
N GLU A 230 -8.84 -7.61 -12.32
CA GLU A 230 -8.96 -6.46 -13.22
C GLU A 230 -8.63 -6.81 -14.69
N GLY A 231 -8.10 -8.01 -14.96
CA GLY A 231 -7.66 -8.44 -16.31
C GLY A 231 -6.30 -7.89 -16.74
N ARG A 232 -5.57 -7.24 -15.83
CA ARG A 232 -4.27 -6.58 -16.00
C ARG A 232 -3.10 -7.58 -15.95
N LYS A 233 -2.94 -8.38 -17.00
CA LYS A 233 -2.00 -9.51 -17.04
C LYS A 233 -0.52 -9.10 -17.02
N ASP A 234 -0.18 -7.96 -17.61
CA ASP A 234 1.20 -7.49 -17.69
C ASP A 234 1.73 -7.11 -16.30
N GLU A 235 0.91 -6.49 -15.48
CA GLU A 235 1.24 -6.13 -14.10
C GLU A 235 1.35 -7.35 -13.20
N VAL A 236 0.58 -8.42 -13.47
CA VAL A 236 0.78 -9.72 -12.81
C VAL A 236 2.16 -10.29 -13.14
N ALA A 237 2.60 -10.22 -14.40
CA ALA A 237 3.93 -10.67 -14.78
C ALA A 237 5.03 -9.84 -14.07
N GLN A 238 4.84 -8.52 -13.97
CA GLN A 238 5.76 -7.64 -13.25
C GLN A 238 5.82 -7.95 -11.75
N THR A 239 4.68 -8.14 -11.07
CA THR A 239 4.66 -8.54 -9.65
C THR A 239 5.35 -9.88 -9.41
N ILE A 240 5.15 -10.87 -10.30
CA ILE A 240 5.88 -12.14 -10.26
C ILE A 240 7.40 -11.91 -10.40
N ALA A 241 7.83 -11.03 -11.30
CA ALA A 241 9.25 -10.69 -11.46
C ALA A 241 9.83 -10.02 -10.21
N LYS A 242 9.09 -9.08 -9.59
CA LYS A 242 9.48 -8.45 -8.31
C LYS A 242 9.64 -9.49 -7.21
N MET A 243 8.70 -10.42 -7.08
CA MET A 243 8.80 -11.52 -6.09
C MET A 243 10.00 -12.42 -6.36
N ARG A 244 10.29 -12.78 -7.62
CA ARG A 244 11.47 -13.58 -7.99
C ARG A 244 12.79 -12.90 -7.67
N GLY A 245 12.80 -11.57 -7.49
CA GLY A 245 14.00 -10.84 -7.07
C GLY A 245 14.52 -11.26 -5.70
N PHE A 246 13.65 -11.76 -4.81
CA PHE A 246 14.03 -12.14 -3.44
C PHE A 246 13.46 -13.50 -2.96
N LEU A 247 12.49 -14.08 -3.66
CA LEU A 247 11.92 -15.40 -3.38
C LEU A 247 12.42 -16.44 -4.38
N PRO A 248 12.55 -17.72 -3.97
CA PRO A 248 12.84 -18.80 -4.90
C PRO A 248 11.69 -18.99 -5.91
N SER A 249 11.99 -19.35 -7.16
CA SER A 249 11.01 -19.46 -8.25
C SER A 249 9.84 -20.41 -7.97
N ASN A 250 10.06 -21.40 -7.12
CA ASN A 250 9.14 -22.43 -6.67
C ASN A 250 8.37 -22.03 -5.39
N HIS A 251 8.47 -20.78 -4.94
CA HIS A 251 7.66 -20.28 -3.84
C HIS A 251 6.16 -20.36 -4.18
N MET A 252 5.36 -20.77 -3.19
CA MET A 252 3.92 -21.04 -3.34
C MET A 252 3.17 -19.87 -4.02
N TYR A 253 3.43 -18.62 -3.61
CA TYR A 253 2.76 -17.44 -4.18
C TYR A 253 3.11 -17.20 -5.65
N ILE A 254 4.35 -17.46 -6.04
CA ILE A 254 4.78 -17.30 -7.44
C ILE A 254 4.10 -18.34 -8.31
N VAL A 255 4.10 -19.60 -7.88
CA VAL A 255 3.47 -20.71 -8.60
C VAL A 255 1.97 -20.48 -8.75
N GLU A 256 1.30 -20.03 -7.68
CA GLU A 256 -0.13 -19.70 -7.70
C GLU A 256 -0.46 -18.62 -8.74
N LEU A 257 0.25 -17.49 -8.71
CA LEU A 257 0.01 -16.39 -9.64
C LEU A 257 0.36 -16.78 -11.08
N TYR A 258 1.45 -17.52 -11.28
CA TYR A 258 1.87 -17.99 -12.60
C TYR A 258 0.84 -18.96 -13.19
N ALA A 259 0.33 -19.90 -12.39
CA ALA A 259 -0.73 -20.81 -12.80
C ALA A 259 -2.00 -20.04 -13.21
N LYS A 260 -2.45 -19.10 -12.38
CA LYS A 260 -3.63 -18.27 -12.68
C LYS A 260 -3.44 -17.38 -13.92
N LEU A 261 -2.24 -16.87 -14.16
CA LEU A 261 -1.91 -16.03 -15.30
C LEU A 261 -1.97 -16.79 -16.64
N ILE A 262 -1.44 -18.02 -16.65
CA ILE A 262 -1.37 -18.87 -17.85
C ILE A 262 -2.70 -19.55 -18.15
N THR A 263 -3.49 -19.85 -17.12
CA THR A 263 -4.80 -20.48 -17.30
C THR A 263 -5.67 -19.57 -18.15
N ARG A 264 -5.82 -19.91 -19.44
CA ARG A 264 -6.90 -19.38 -20.26
C ARG A 264 -8.17 -20.02 -19.74
N GLU A 265 -9.17 -19.22 -19.37
CA GLU A 265 -10.52 -19.78 -19.24
C GLU A 265 -10.83 -20.49 -20.56
N PRO A 266 -11.15 -21.79 -20.53
CA PRO A 266 -11.41 -22.50 -21.76
C PRO A 266 -12.65 -21.86 -22.41
N ASN A 267 -12.56 -21.51 -23.70
CA ASN A 267 -13.72 -21.07 -24.52
C ASN A 267 -14.90 -22.06 -24.45
N SER A 268 -14.62 -23.29 -24.02
CA SER A 268 -15.61 -24.30 -23.67
C SER A 268 -15.02 -25.15 -22.53
N PRO A 269 -15.44 -24.99 -21.27
CA PRO A 269 -14.95 -25.85 -20.21
C PRO A 269 -15.31 -27.30 -20.54
N TRP A 270 -14.30 -28.18 -20.65
CA TRP A 270 -14.50 -29.62 -20.85
C TRP A 270 -15.45 -30.25 -19.80
N ARG A 271 -15.66 -29.54 -18.69
CA ARG A 271 -16.69 -29.80 -17.69
C ARG A 271 -17.71 -28.66 -17.71
N VAL A 272 -18.81 -28.89 -18.41
CA VAL A 272 -19.97 -27.99 -18.37
C VAL A 272 -20.58 -28.09 -16.96
N PRO A 273 -20.80 -26.98 -16.23
CA PRO A 273 -21.52 -27.01 -14.95
C PRO A 273 -22.88 -27.70 -15.12
N SER A 274 -23.33 -28.49 -14.14
CA SER A 274 -24.63 -29.21 -14.19
C SER A 274 -25.79 -28.30 -14.60
N ASP A 275 -25.76 -27.06 -14.12
CA ASP A 275 -26.81 -26.08 -14.33
C ASP A 275 -26.80 -25.56 -15.79
N ALA A 276 -25.60 -25.51 -16.39
CA ALA A 276 -25.42 -25.20 -17.81
C ALA A 276 -25.77 -26.41 -18.70
N ILE A 277 -25.52 -27.65 -18.25
CA ILE A 277 -26.00 -28.87 -18.93
C ILE A 277 -27.52 -28.86 -18.97
N ALA A 278 -28.19 -28.56 -17.85
CA ALA A 278 -29.65 -28.49 -17.79
C ALA A 278 -30.23 -27.42 -18.74
N LEU A 279 -29.56 -26.27 -18.90
CA LEU A 279 -29.94 -25.23 -19.87
C LEU A 279 -29.71 -25.67 -21.32
N ILE A 280 -28.63 -26.40 -21.59
CA ILE A 280 -28.33 -26.96 -22.92
C ILE A 280 -29.33 -28.07 -23.27
N GLU A 281 -29.60 -29.00 -22.37
CA GLU A 281 -30.62 -30.06 -22.55
C GLU A 281 -32.04 -29.49 -22.74
N LYS A 282 -32.34 -28.35 -22.11
CA LYS A 282 -33.62 -27.65 -22.28
C LYS A 282 -33.73 -26.89 -23.60
N SER A 283 -32.60 -26.47 -24.17
CA SER A 283 -32.55 -25.79 -25.48
C SER A 283 -32.49 -26.76 -26.65
N TYR A 284 -31.84 -27.92 -26.48
CA TYR A 284 -31.86 -29.04 -27.43
C TYR A 284 -32.84 -30.10 -26.95
N GLY A 285 -34.13 -29.92 -27.24
CA GLY A 285 -35.18 -30.83 -26.81
C GLY A 285 -34.85 -32.31 -27.10
N SER A 286 -34.72 -33.10 -26.02
CA SER A 286 -34.81 -34.57 -25.95
C SER A 286 -34.36 -35.36 -27.19
N GLY A 287 -33.15 -35.10 -27.69
CA GLY A 287 -32.49 -35.91 -28.72
C GLY A 287 -31.22 -36.52 -28.16
N LYS A 288 -31.16 -37.85 -28.03
CA LYS A 288 -29.98 -38.59 -27.55
C LYS A 288 -28.72 -38.14 -28.31
N MET A 289 -27.79 -37.48 -27.62
CA MET A 289 -26.43 -37.25 -28.13
C MET A 289 -25.66 -38.58 -28.12
N THR A 290 -25.52 -39.20 -29.29
CA THR A 290 -24.42 -40.16 -29.50
C THR A 290 -23.18 -39.35 -29.85
N GLY A 291 -22.21 -39.30 -28.93
CA GLY A 291 -20.94 -38.59 -29.15
C GLY A 291 -20.09 -39.26 -30.24
N PRO A 292 -19.25 -38.51 -30.98
CA PRO A 292 -18.38 -39.07 -32.00
C PRO A 292 -17.20 -39.77 -31.31
N GLY A 293 -17.29 -41.08 -31.09
CA GLY A 293 -16.21 -41.81 -30.42
C GLY A 293 -16.24 -43.34 -30.48
N GLU A 294 -17.38 -43.99 -30.73
CA GLU A 294 -17.44 -45.46 -30.67
C GLU A 294 -17.43 -46.17 -32.03
N ASP A 295 -17.86 -45.51 -33.11
CA ASP A 295 -17.99 -46.18 -34.42
C ASP A 295 -16.68 -46.22 -35.23
N ALA A 296 -15.76 -45.29 -34.98
CA ALA A 296 -14.47 -45.23 -35.68
C ALA A 296 -13.47 -46.31 -35.23
N ALA A 297 -13.59 -46.82 -34.00
CA ALA A 297 -12.67 -47.83 -33.46
C ALA A 297 -12.96 -49.26 -33.96
N LYS A 298 -14.20 -49.56 -34.39
CA LYS A 298 -14.59 -50.89 -34.89
C LYS A 298 -14.29 -51.11 -36.37
N ALA A 299 -14.09 -50.04 -37.16
CA ALA A 299 -13.79 -50.16 -38.58
C ALA A 299 -12.31 -50.52 -38.87
N THR A 300 -11.38 -50.17 -37.98
CA THR A 300 -9.95 -50.39 -38.17
C THR A 300 -9.48 -51.80 -37.78
N LEU A 301 -10.27 -52.54 -37.01
CA LEU A 301 -9.95 -53.90 -36.54
C LEU A 301 -10.40 -55.03 -37.48
N ARG A 302 -11.09 -54.72 -38.59
CA ARG A 302 -11.51 -55.71 -39.61
C ARG A 302 -10.67 -55.72 -40.89
N ARG A 303 -9.57 -54.95 -40.95
CA ARG A 303 -8.65 -54.91 -42.11
C ARG A 303 -7.33 -55.64 -41.90
N THR A 304 -7.15 -56.32 -40.77
CA THR A 304 -5.95 -57.10 -40.45
C THR A 304 -6.30 -58.49 -39.93
N GLN A 305 -7.12 -59.23 -40.69
CA GLN A 305 -7.20 -60.69 -40.69
C GLN A 305 -7.39 -61.18 -42.12
#